data_AF-A0A968BUU4-F1
#
_entry.id   AF-A0A968BUU4-F1
#
_cell.length_a   1.000
_cell.length_b   1.000
_cell.length_c   1.000
_cell.angle_alpha   90.00
_cell.angle_beta   90.00
_cell.angle_gamma   90.00
#
_symmetry.space_group_name_H-M   'P 1'
#
loop_
_entity.id
_entity.type
_entity.pdbx_description
1 polymer ?
#
loop_
_entity_poly.entity_id
_entity_poly.type
_entity_poly.pdbx_seq_one_letter_code
_entity_poly.pdbx_strand_id
1 'polypeptide(L)'
;ERMAAALGDRCSVLFLGQHGVITGGPTVGQAFHDLYYLERACMNQVMALWTNRPLRQIPEEMALKAEQQYDSQRSEAELHFASLKRLLASDDS
;
A
#
# COMPACT_ATOMS: atom_id res chain seq x y z
N GLU A 1 -21.06 -7.29 7.98
CA GLU A 1 -20.82 -6.39 9.14
C GLU A 1 -19.44 -6.55 9.80
N ARG A 2 -18.98 -7.76 10.17
CA ARG A 2 -17.67 -7.93 10.86
C ARG A 2 -16.45 -7.34 10.13
N MET A 3 -16.35 -7.50 8.80
CA MET A 3 -15.21 -6.95 8.04
C MET A 3 -15.28 -5.42 7.92
N ALA A 4 -16.47 -4.86 7.69
CA ALA A 4 -16.67 -3.41 7.66
C ALA A 4 -16.36 -2.77 9.02
N ALA A 5 -16.77 -3.42 10.11
CA ALA A 5 -16.42 -2.97 11.47
C ALA A 5 -14.91 -3.06 11.75
N ALA A 6 -14.22 -4.08 11.23
CA ALA A 6 -12.77 -4.23 11.37
C ALA A 6 -11.98 -3.21 10.53
N LEU A 7 -12.50 -2.81 9.38
CA LEU A 7 -11.93 -1.76 8.53
C LEU A 7 -12.16 -0.37 9.15
N GLY A 8 -13.35 -0.12 9.69
CA GLY A 8 -13.72 1.18 10.24
C GLY A 8 -13.73 2.31 9.20
N ASP A 9 -13.82 3.55 9.67
CA ASP A 9 -13.98 4.73 8.79
C ASP A 9 -12.65 5.37 8.34
N ARG A 10 -11.52 4.90 8.88
CA ARG A 10 -10.21 5.55 8.71
C ARG A 10 -9.17 4.71 7.97
N CYS A 11 -9.39 3.40 7.83
CA CYS A 11 -8.44 2.53 7.16
C CYS A 11 -8.90 2.21 5.75
N SER A 12 -8.00 2.37 4.77
CA SER A 12 -8.23 1.97 3.37
C SER A 12 -7.82 0.52 3.11
N VAL A 13 -7.20 -0.17 4.09
CA VAL A 13 -6.62 -1.51 3.95
C VAL A 13 -7.09 -2.42 5.07
N LEU A 14 -7.54 -3.62 4.72
CA LEU A 14 -7.86 -4.71 5.66
C LEU A 14 -6.98 -5.93 5.40
N PHE A 15 -6.28 -6.39 6.43
CA PHE A 15 -5.59 -7.68 6.41
C PHE A 15 -6.53 -8.80 6.81
N LEU A 16 -6.61 -9.83 5.98
CA LEU A 16 -7.37 -11.04 6.21
C LEU A 16 -6.40 -12.18 6.52
N GLY A 17 -6.45 -12.67 7.77
CA GLY A 17 -5.64 -13.80 8.21
C GLY A 17 -5.75 -14.98 7.23
N GLN A 18 -4.60 -15.46 6.75
CA GLN A 18 -4.47 -16.57 5.80
C GLN A 18 -5.15 -16.37 4.42
N HIS A 19 -5.60 -15.16 4.07
CA HIS A 19 -6.26 -14.90 2.79
C HIS A 19 -5.59 -13.80 1.97
N GLY A 20 -5.03 -12.78 2.63
CA GLY A 20 -4.38 -11.66 1.96
C GLY A 20 -4.93 -10.33 2.43
N VAL A 21 -5.15 -9.40 1.50
CA VAL A 21 -5.52 -8.03 1.81
C VAL A 21 -6.69 -7.57 0.93
N ILE A 22 -7.48 -6.65 1.46
CA ILE A 22 -8.46 -5.86 0.71
C ILE A 22 -8.06 -4.40 0.81
N THR A 23 -8.03 -3.69 -0.32
CA THR A 23 -7.88 -2.25 -0.35
C THR A 23 -9.13 -1.57 -0.89
N GLY A 24 -9.43 -0.38 -0.39
CA GLY A 24 -10.56 0.43 -0.79
C GLY A 24 -10.19 1.90 -0.83
N GLY A 25 -10.98 2.69 -1.54
CA GLY A 25 -10.79 4.12 -1.63
C GLY A 25 -11.92 4.80 -2.40
N PRO A 26 -11.99 6.14 -2.38
CA PRO A 26 -12.97 6.91 -3.14
C PRO A 26 -12.93 6.66 -4.65
N THR A 27 -11.77 6.27 -5.18
CA THR A 27 -11.57 5.93 -6.59
C THR A 27 -10.81 4.61 -6.74
N VAL A 28 -10.94 3.97 -7.90
CA VAL A 28 -10.14 2.80 -8.26
C VAL A 28 -8.64 3.13 -8.22
N GLY A 29 -8.24 4.32 -8.68
CA GLY A 29 -6.85 4.76 -8.66
C GLY A 29 -6.26 4.81 -7.26
N GLN A 30 -7.00 5.35 -6.28
CA GLN A 30 -6.56 5.37 -4.88
C GLN A 30 -6.47 3.97 -4.28
N ALA A 31 -7.46 3.10 -4.51
CA ALA A 31 -7.44 1.73 -4.02
C ALA A 31 -6.26 0.92 -4.59
N PHE A 32 -5.96 1.10 -5.89
CA PHE A 32 -4.79 0.48 -6.54
C PHE A 32 -3.48 1.05 -6.06
N HIS A 33 -3.40 2.36 -5.83
CA HIS A 33 -2.21 3.01 -5.30
C HIS A 33 -1.83 2.43 -3.93
N ASP A 34 -2.79 2.37 -2.99
CA ASP A 34 -2.57 1.78 -1.68
C ASP A 34 -2.20 0.30 -1.76
N LEU A 35 -2.85 -0.47 -2.64
CA LEU A 35 -2.49 -1.87 -2.87
C LEU A 35 -1.05 -2.03 -3.36
N TYR A 36 -0.63 -1.20 -4.32
CA TYR A 36 0.70 -1.26 -4.90
C TYR A 36 1.79 -1.00 -3.86
N TYR A 37 1.65 0.08 -3.09
CA TYR A 37 2.65 0.42 -2.07
C TYR A 37 2.65 -0.56 -0.91
N LEU A 38 1.48 -1.09 -0.54
CA LEU A 38 1.39 -2.17 0.44
C LEU A 38 2.15 -3.42 -0.02
N GLU A 39 1.96 -3.86 -1.26
CA GLU A 39 2.67 -5.00 -1.83
C GLU A 39 4.19 -4.78 -1.82
N ARG A 40 4.64 -3.57 -2.19
CA ARG A 40 6.08 -3.21 -2.12
C ARG A 40 6.61 -3.25 -0.68
N ALA A 41 5.83 -2.78 0.29
CA ALA A 41 6.19 -2.83 1.70
C ALA A 41 6.29 -4.29 2.20
N CYS A 42 5.31 -5.14 1.86
CA CYS A 42 5.32 -6.57 2.19
C CYS A 42 6.51 -7.30 1.55
N MET A 43 6.79 -7.04 0.28
CA MET A 43 7.97 -7.59 -0.42
C MET A 43 9.26 -7.20 0.31
N ASN A 44 9.43 -5.92 0.65
CA ASN A 44 10.59 -5.44 1.39
C ASN A 44 10.71 -6.10 2.78
N GLN A 45 9.59 -6.27 3.48
CA GLN A 45 9.56 -6.95 4.77
C GLN A 45 10.00 -8.42 4.66
N VAL A 46 9.47 -9.16 3.68
CA VAL A 46 9.86 -10.55 3.43
C VAL A 46 11.34 -10.65 3.07
N MET A 47 11.83 -9.79 2.18
CA MET A 47 13.25 -9.75 1.81
C MET A 47 14.15 -9.46 3.02
N ALA A 48 13.77 -8.52 3.88
CA ALA A 48 14.52 -8.19 5.09
C ALA A 48 14.54 -9.38 6.08
N LEU A 49 13.40 -10.03 6.30
CA LEU A 49 13.28 -11.19 7.18
C LEU A 49 14.09 -12.39 6.68
N TRP A 50 14.14 -12.60 5.36
CA TRP A 50 14.95 -13.67 4.75
C TRP A 50 16.46 -13.53 5.00
N THR A 51 16.95 -12.34 5.32
CA THR A 51 18.36 -12.16 5.68
C THR A 51 18.73 -12.81 7.03
N ASN A 52 17.74 -13.15 7.86
CA ASN A 52 17.91 -13.65 9.22
C ASN A 52 18.80 -12.76 10.12
N ARG A 53 18.89 -11.46 9.80
CA ARG A 53 19.62 -10.47 10.59
C ARG A 53 18.66 -9.71 11.51
N PRO A 54 19.14 -9.18 12.65
CA PRO A 54 18.34 -8.29 13.47
C PRO A 54 17.85 -7.09 12.66
N LEU A 55 16.53 -6.85 12.66
CA LEU A 55 15.94 -5.70 11.99
C LEU A 55 16.16 -4.43 12.82
N ARG A 56 16.54 -3.33 12.15
CA ARG A 56 16.66 -2.01 12.78
C ARG A 56 15.30 -1.34 12.80
N GLN A 57 14.79 -0.98 13.98
CA GLN A 57 13.60 -0.15 14.08
C GLN A 57 13.89 1.27 13.61
N ILE A 58 12.94 1.82 12.85
CA ILE A 58 12.96 3.20 12.37
C ILE A 58 12.50 4.10 13.53
N PRO A 59 13.26 5.15 13.89
CA PRO A 59 12.80 6.15 14.84
C PRO A 59 11.43 6.73 14.48
N GLU A 60 10.56 6.89 15.48
CA GLU A 60 9.18 7.33 15.30
C GLU A 60 9.05 8.65 14.54
N GLU A 61 9.91 9.63 14.83
CA GLU A 61 9.93 10.91 14.13
C GLU A 61 10.14 10.75 12.61
N MET A 62 10.98 9.82 12.19
CA MET A 62 11.20 9.56 10.77
C MET A 62 10.00 8.83 10.15
N ALA A 63 9.37 7.93 10.89
CA ALA A 63 8.16 7.24 10.42
C ALA A 63 7.01 8.23 10.20
N LEU A 64 6.79 9.17 11.13
CA LEU A 64 5.78 10.22 10.99
C LEU A 64 6.08 11.18 9.82
N LYS A 65 7.35 11.52 9.60
CA LYS A 65 7.74 12.32 8.42
C LYS A 65 7.43 11.58 7.11
N ALA A 66 7.72 10.28 7.05
CA ALA A 66 7.43 9.47 5.87
C ALA A 66 5.92 9.33 5.64
N GLU A 67 5.12 9.18 6.69
CA GLU A 67 3.66 9.17 6.62
C GLU A 67 3.12 10.48 6.02
N GLN A 68 3.56 11.64 6.53
CA GLN A 68 3.14 12.95 6.01
C GLN A 68 3.51 13.14 4.53
N GLN A 69 4.70 12.65 4.13
CA GLN A 69 5.13 12.67 2.73
C GLN A 69 4.29 11.74 1.86
N TYR A 70 3.89 10.57 2.37
CA TYR A 70 3.02 9.64 1.65
C TYR A 70 1.62 10.24 1.44
N ASP A 71 1.05 10.85 2.48
CA ASP A 71 -0.27 11.47 2.39
C ASP A 71 -0.32 12.64 1.41
N SER A 72 0.75 13.45 1.31
CA SER A 72 0.80 14.54 0.31
C SER A 72 0.84 14.02 -1.13
N GLN A 73 1.50 12.86 -1.35
CA GLN A 73 1.56 12.17 -2.64
C GLN A 73 0.27 11.43 -3.00
N ARG A 74 -0.67 11.26 -2.07
CA ARG A 74 -1.94 10.55 -2.33
C ARG A 74 -2.78 11.21 -3.43
N SER A 75 -2.58 12.51 -3.65
CA SER A 75 -3.17 13.26 -4.77
C SER A 75 -2.68 12.79 -6.15
N GLU A 76 -1.54 12.10 -6.22
CA GLU A 76 -0.94 11.56 -7.44
C GLU A 76 -1.45 10.16 -7.80
N ALA A 77 -2.33 9.56 -6.98
CA ALA A 77 -2.84 8.20 -7.19
C ALA A 77 -3.46 7.99 -8.59
N GLU A 78 -4.15 9.00 -9.12
CA GLU A 78 -4.73 8.93 -10.48
C GLU A 78 -3.66 8.97 -11.57
N LEU A 79 -2.58 9.73 -11.37
CA LEU A 79 -1.45 9.76 -12.31
C LEU A 79 -0.70 8.43 -12.31
N HIS A 80 -0.51 7.84 -11.13
CA HIS A 80 0.07 6.50 -10.98
C HIS A 80 -0.82 5.45 -11.66
N PHE A 81 -2.14 5.48 -11.41
CA PHE A 81 -3.04 4.54 -12.08
C PHE A 81 -3.05 4.72 -13.61
N ALA A 82 -2.98 5.96 -14.09
CA ALA A 82 -2.85 6.23 -15.52
C ALA A 82 -1.54 5.71 -16.11
N SER A 83 -0.42 5.74 -15.36
CA SER A 83 0.85 5.18 -15.83
C SER A 83 0.81 3.65 -15.90
N LEU A 84 0.23 2.99 -14.90
CA LEU A 84 0.04 1.53 -14.90
C LEU A 84 -0.81 1.06 -16.10
N LYS A 85 -1.88 1.79 -16.43
CA LYS A 85 -2.69 1.47 -17.63
C LYS A 85 -1.90 1.60 -18.93
N ARG A 86 -0.98 2.57 -19.04
CA ARG A 86 -0.11 2.71 -20.22
C ARG A 86 0.86 1.54 -20.34
N LEU A 87 1.42 1.08 -19.22
CA LEU A 87 2.31 -0.08 -19.20
C LEU A 87 1.58 -1.36 -19.62
N LEU A 88 0.37 -1.58 -19.10
CA LEU A 88 -0.46 -2.71 -19.52
C LEU A 88 -0.74 -2.68 -21.03
N ALA A 89 -1.09 -1.51 -21.56
CA ALA A 89 -1.38 -1.36 -22.99
C ALA A 89 -0.16 -1.59 -23.89
N SER A 90 1.07 -1.40 -23.39
CA SER A 90 2.30 -1.72 -24.14
C SER A 90 2.72 -3.18 -24.05
N ASP A 91 2.31 -3.90 -23.00
CA ASP A 91 2.62 -5.34 -22.84
C ASP A 91 1.70 -6.22 -23.72
N ASP A 92 0.53 -5.72 -24.09
CA ASP A 92 -0.45 -6.40 -24.95
C ASP A 92 -0.16 -6.27 -26.47
N SER A 93 0.88 -5.51 -26.86
CA SER A 93 1.29 -5.27 -28.26
C SER A 93 2.53 -6.05 -28.67
#